data_AF-A0AB33IER2-F1
#
_entry.id   AF-A0AB33IER2-F1
#
_cell.length_a   1.000
_cell.length_b   1.000
_cell.length_c   1.000
_cell.angle_alpha   90.00
_cell.angle_beta   90.00
_cell.angle_gamma   90.00
#
_symmetry.space_group_name_H-M   'P 1'
#
loop_
_entity.id
_entity.type
_entity.pdbx_description
1 polymer ?
#
loop_
_entity_poly.entity_id
_entity_poly.type
_entity_poly.pdbx_seq_one_letter_code
_entity_poly.pdbx_strand_id
1 'polypeptide(L)' 'MTLTTETPITDAARKDQIVTASLEIAHLAALARWAGFGLTQASDAEMKKSTVMEAGTMFAFLGSEIERRCSVIDEALG' A
#
# COMPACT_ATOMS: atom_id res chain seq x y z
N MET A 1 -27.22 2.18 -27.60
CA MET A 1 -26.71 3.07 -26.53
C MET A 1 -27.07 2.39 -25.22
N THR A 2 -26.15 1.56 -24.71
CA THR A 2 -26.41 0.68 -23.57
C THR A 2 -26.15 1.50 -22.30
N LEU A 3 -27.22 1.88 -21.61
CA LEU A 3 -27.14 2.47 -20.28
C LEU A 3 -26.57 1.41 -19.33
N THR A 4 -25.31 1.55 -18.95
CA THR A 4 -24.74 0.79 -17.84
C THR A 4 -25.43 1.26 -16.58
N THR A 5 -26.37 0.46 -16.08
CA THR A 5 -26.95 0.63 -14.75
C THR A 5 -25.85 0.34 -13.74
N GLU A 6 -25.16 1.39 -13.28
CA GLU A 6 -24.32 1.32 -12.10
C GLU A 6 -25.24 0.97 -10.91
N THR A 7 -25.13 -0.27 -10.45
CA THR A 7 -25.80 -0.69 -9.22
C THR A 7 -25.22 0.14 -8.08
N PRO A 8 -26.03 0.89 -7.32
CA PRO A 8 -25.52 1.71 -6.23
C PRO A 8 -24.84 0.82 -5.19
N ILE A 9 -23.61 1.18 -4.83
CA ILE A 9 -22.85 0.51 -3.77
C ILE A 9 -23.61 0.71 -2.45
N THR A 10 -23.81 -0.37 -1.71
CA THR A 10 -24.47 -0.30 -0.40
C THR A 10 -23.51 0.23 0.66
N ASP A 11 -24.03 0.87 1.71
CA ASP A 11 -23.20 1.38 2.82
C ASP A 11 -22.37 0.27 3.49
N ALA A 12 -22.89 -0.96 3.52
CA ALA A 12 -22.16 -2.11 4.02
C ALA A 12 -20.94 -2.46 3.14
N ALA A 13 -21.11 -2.44 1.82
CA ALA A 13 -20.02 -2.70 0.87
C ALA A 13 -18.96 -1.58 0.92
N ARG A 14 -19.39 -0.32 1.02
CA ARG A 14 -18.50 0.83 1.21
C ARG A 14 -17.66 0.69 2.49
N LYS A 15 -18.29 0.34 3.61
CA LYS A 15 -17.60 0.14 4.89
C LYS A 15 -16.58 -0.99 4.80
N ASP A 16 -16.93 -2.09 4.14
CA ASP A 16 -16.04 -3.23 3.94
C ASP A 16 -14.81 -2.88 3.08
N GLN A 17 -15.00 -2.08 2.03
CA GLN A 17 -13.90 -1.55 1.21
C GLN A 17 -12.93 -0.69 2.03
N ILE A 18 -13.45 0.23 2.85
CA ILE A 18 -12.62 1.09 3.71
C ILE A 18 -11.83 0.25 4.72
N VAL A 19 -12.48 -0.73 5.36
CA VAL A 19 -11.82 -1.61 6.33
C VAL A 19 -10.73 -2.45 5.66
N THR A 20 -11.03 -3.03 4.51
CA THR A 20 -10.07 -3.85 3.74
C THR A 20 -8.85 -3.02 3.33
N ALA A 21 -9.06 -1.86 2.71
CA ALA A 21 -7.99 -0.95 2.32
C ALA A 21 -7.14 -0.50 3.53
N SER A 22 -7.79 -0.21 4.66
CA SER A 22 -7.09 0.18 5.90
C SER A 22 -6.19 -0.94 6.44
N LEU A 23 -6.66 -2.19 6.42
CA LEU A 23 -5.86 -3.34 6.84
C LEU A 23 -4.67 -3.58 5.91
N GLU A 24 -4.86 -3.42 4.60
CA GLU A 24 -3.79 -3.57 3.63
C GLU A 24 -2.72 -2.47 3.80
N ILE A 25 -3.12 -1.22 4.03
CA ILE A 25 -2.19 -0.13 4.39
C ILE A 25 -1.39 -0.50 5.64
N ALA A 26 -2.05 -1.00 6.69
CA ALA A 26 -1.38 -1.39 7.92
C ALA A 26 -0.34 -2.50 7.68
N HIS A 27 -0.67 -3.51 6.86
CA HIS A 27 0.28 -4.56 6.49
C HIS A 27 1.48 -4.03 5.68
N LEU A 28 1.24 -3.16 4.69
CA LEU A 28 2.30 -2.55 3.89
C LEU A 28 3.23 -1.69 4.76
N ALA A 29 2.66 -0.91 5.67
CA ALA A 29 3.44 -0.10 6.61
C ALA A 29 4.28 -0.96 7.56
N ALA A 30 3.73 -2.09 8.05
CA ALA A 30 4.48 -3.04 8.86
C ALA A 30 5.64 -3.67 8.09
N LEU A 31 5.42 -4.07 6.83
CA LEU A 31 6.47 -4.60 5.96
C LEU A 31 7.56 -3.56 5.68
N ALA A 32 7.18 -2.31 5.37
CA ALA A 32 8.11 -1.22 5.19
C ALA A 32 8.97 -0.99 6.44
N ARG A 33 8.35 -0.99 7.63
CA ARG A 33 9.07 -0.86 8.90
C ARG A 33 10.08 -1.99 9.11
N TRP A 34 9.68 -3.24 8.88
CA TRP A 34 10.57 -4.40 9.03
C TRP A 34 11.72 -4.37 8.04
N ALA A 35 11.46 -4.04 6.78
CA ALA A 35 12.50 -3.89 5.77
C ALA A 35 13.48 -2.75 6.12
N GLY A 36 12.96 -1.61 6.58
CA GLY A 36 13.76 -0.47 7.00
C GLY A 36 14.65 -0.81 8.19
N PHE A 37 14.13 -1.53 9.18
CA PHE A 37 14.89 -2.00 10.32
C PHE A 37 16.04 -2.94 9.89
N GLY A 38 15.78 -3.88 8.98
CA GLY A 38 16.81 -4.76 8.43
C GLY A 38 17.97 -4.00 7.78
N LEU A 39 17.67 -2.93 7.05
CA LEU A 39 18.69 -2.08 6.42
C LEU A 39 19.49 -1.26 7.43
N THR A 40 18.86 -0.77 8.51
CA THR A 40 19.58 -0.04 9.57
C THR A 40 20.52 -0.93 10.37
N GLN A 41 20.26 -2.25 10.40
CA GLN A 41 21.08 -3.22 11.13
C GLN A 41 22.16 -3.87 10.26
N ALA A 42 22.08 -3.73 8.94
CA ALA A 42 23.08 -4.26 8.03
C ALA A 42 24.34 -3.37 8.07
N SER A 43 25.52 -3.98 8.14
CA SER A 43 26.75 -3.19 8.09
C SER A 43 27.03 -2.67 6.68
N ASP A 44 27.69 -1.51 6.56
CA ASP A 44 28.09 -0.94 5.26
C ASP A 44 28.98 -1.89 4.44
N ALA A 45 29.70 -2.79 5.11
CA ALA A 45 30.52 -3.83 4.47
C ALA A 45 29.68 -4.97 3.85
N GLU A 46 28.46 -5.18 4.34
CA GLU A 46 27.53 -6.23 3.87
C GLU A 46 26.55 -5.71 2.81
N MET A 47 26.25 -4.41 2.80
CA MET A 47 25.34 -3.81 1.84
C MET A 47 25.99 -3.51 0.49
N LYS A 48 25.77 -4.41 -0.47
CA LYS A 48 26.10 -4.16 -1.87
C LYS A 48 25.26 -3.01 -2.41
N LYS A 49 25.82 -2.21 -3.33
CA LYS A 49 25.09 -1.16 -4.06
C LYS A 49 23.80 -1.65 -4.71
N SER A 50 23.79 -2.89 -5.22
CA SER A 50 22.59 -3.53 -5.77
C SER A 50 21.48 -3.67 -4.72
N THR A 51 21.81 -4.09 -3.50
CA THR A 51 20.86 -4.23 -2.38
C THR A 51 20.25 -2.89 -1.97
N VAL A 52 21.04 -1.82 -1.97
CA VAL A 52 20.53 -0.45 -1.70
C VAL A 52 19.51 -0.03 -2.76
N MET A 53 19.81 -0.27 -4.04
CA MET A 53 18.92 0.06 -5.15
C MET A 53 17.64 -0.78 -5.15
N GLU A 54 17.76 -2.08 -4.88
CA GLU A 54 16.61 -2.99 -4.74
C GLU A 54 15.71 -2.55 -3.57
N ALA A 55 16.30 -2.21 -2.43
CA ALA A 55 15.57 -1.68 -1.28
C ALA A 55 14.84 -0.37 -1.62
N GLY A 56 15.53 0.59 -2.26
CA GLY A 56 14.92 1.84 -2.69
C GLY A 56 13.74 1.64 -3.65
N THR A 57 13.89 0.71 -4.60
CA THR A 57 12.81 0.33 -5.54
C THR A 57 11.61 -0.28 -4.82
N MET A 58 11.89 -1.16 -3.85
CA MET A 58 10.85 -1.80 -3.04
C MET A 58 10.09 -0.77 -2.20
N PHE A 59 10.77 0.19 -1.55
CA PHE A 59 10.09 1.24 -0.79
C PHE A 59 9.27 2.19 -1.66
N ALA A 60 9.76 2.55 -2.85
CA ALA A 60 9.00 3.34 -3.79
C ALA A 60 7.70 2.63 -4.19
N PHE A 61 7.78 1.32 -4.49
CA PHE A 61 6.61 0.51 -4.78
C PHE A 61 5.62 0.46 -3.61
N LEU A 62 6.10 0.22 -2.38
CA LEU A 62 5.25 0.22 -1.19
C LEU A 62 4.54 1.57 -0.98
N GLY A 63 5.24 2.68 -1.21
CA GLY A 63 4.65 4.02 -1.16
C GLY A 63 3.50 4.18 -2.15
N SER A 64 3.72 3.83 -3.41
CA SER A 64 2.68 3.89 -4.45
C SER A 64 1.48 2.98 -4.14
N GLU A 65 1.70 1.80 -3.58
CA GLU A 65 0.61 0.90 -3.21
C GLU A 65 -0.21 1.44 -2.03
N ILE A 66 0.44 2.07 -1.04
CA ILE A 66 -0.27 2.76 0.05
C ILE A 66 -1.13 3.90 -0.51
N GLU A 67 -0.58 4.74 -1.37
CA GLU A 67 -1.33 5.84 -2.02
C GLU A 67 -2.54 5.30 -2.80
N ARG A 68 -2.37 4.18 -3.51
CA ARG A 68 -3.47 3.52 -4.21
C ARG A 68 -4.60 3.08 -3.26
N ARG A 69 -4.27 2.55 -2.08
CA ARG A 69 -5.27 2.18 -1.07
C ARG A 69 -5.93 3.39 -0.42
N CYS A 70 -5.20 4.49 -0.24
CA CYS A 70 -5.79 5.76 0.19
C CYS A 70 -6.84 6.26 -0.82
N SER A 71 -6.56 6.20 -2.13
CA SER A 71 -7.55 6.55 -3.17
C SER A 71 -8.83 5.74 -3.06
N VAL A 72 -8.73 4.43 -2.80
CA VAL A 72 -9.90 3.55 -2.59
C VAL A 72 -10.74 4.01 -1.39
N ILE A 73 -10.09 4.44 -0.31
CA ILE A 73 -10.77 4.97 0.87
C ILE A 73 -11.44 6.31 0.55
N ASP A 74 -10.75 7.22 -0.13
CA ASP A 74 -11.29 8.52 -0.52
C ASP A 74 -12.50 8.38 -1.45
N GLU A 75 -12.43 7.48 -2.44
CA GLU A 75 -13.54 7.13 -3.33
C GLU A 75 -14.72 6.51 -2.58
N ALA A 76 -14.46 5.68 -1.58
CA ALA A 76 -15.50 5.09 -0.76
C ALA A 76 -16.15 6.12 0.18
N LEU A 77 -15.44 7.16 0.61
CA LEU A 77 -15.97 8.22 1.47
C LEU A 77 -16.75 9.30 0.70
N GLY A 78 -16.53 9.42 -0.61
CA GLY A 78 -17.29 10.26 -1.53
C GLY A 78 -18.71 9.77 -1.80
#